data_AF-A0A955WRW5-F1
#
_entry.id   AF-A0A955WRW5-F1
#
_cell.length_a   1.000
_cell.length_b   1.000
_cell.length_c   1.000
_cell.angle_alpha   90.00
_cell.angle_beta   90.00
_cell.angle_gamma   90.00
#
_symmetry.space_group_name_H-M   'P 1'
#
loop_
_entity.id
_entity.type
_entity.pdbx_description
1 polymer ?
#
loop_
_entity_poly.entity_id
_entity_poly.type
_entity_poly.pdbx_seq_one_letter_code
_entity_poly.pdbx_strand_id
1 'polypeptide(L)'
;YNTAYLTDGDGNVYGAFEPLGRDRWGLDLTWAQAHAVAPIEFADGAGQDRALRAVFFDEGGRRGEAAVTLRLTCGASGACAGECVQTDRDVRHCGGCGVSCDPGEACQGGACAAPGTVIVSEFMPDPRVVTDNDGEYIELHNPGGAAVNLQGWTIGELADIQAGEGDFFVVEAPLVVAPGGYTIIARSLDPATNGGLAANYAARFSLRNGEDTIAVFNPLGEQVDLVAYDAGFGWAAGVAAHLRPGAQRTPAGNDGAAAWCGAPDPYGPGDNRGSPGAQARGCR
;
A
#
# COMPACT_ATOMS: atom_id res chain seq x y z
N TYR A 1 8.06 -19.33 -47.91
CA TYR A 1 6.69 -18.94 -47.52
C TYR A 1 6.47 -17.52 -48.02
N ASN A 2 5.32 -17.24 -48.65
CA ASN A 2 5.04 -15.91 -49.22
C ASN A 2 4.25 -15.02 -48.27
N THR A 3 3.52 -15.62 -47.32
CA THR A 3 2.78 -14.92 -46.27
C THR A 3 2.77 -15.75 -44.99
N ALA A 4 2.84 -15.08 -43.85
CA ALA A 4 2.76 -15.70 -42.54
C ALA A 4 2.12 -14.75 -41.52
N TYR A 5 1.22 -15.28 -40.69
CA TYR A 5 0.42 -14.49 -39.75
C TYR A 5 0.29 -15.18 -38.40
N LEU A 6 0.18 -14.38 -37.34
CA LEU A 6 -0.30 -14.85 -36.05
C LEU A 6 -1.82 -14.63 -36.00
N THR A 7 -2.58 -15.68 -35.71
CA THR A 7 -4.06 -15.67 -35.72
C THR A 7 -4.66 -16.32 -34.49
N ASP A 8 -5.90 -16.02 -34.13
CA ASP A 8 -6.65 -16.81 -33.14
C ASP A 8 -7.46 -17.95 -33.79
N GLY A 9 -8.30 -18.62 -33.00
CA GLY A 9 -9.18 -19.69 -33.48
C GLY A 9 -10.30 -19.24 -34.42
N ASP A 10 -10.66 -17.95 -34.36
CA ASP A 10 -11.70 -17.34 -35.20
C ASP A 10 -11.11 -16.75 -36.50
N GLY A 11 -9.78 -16.75 -36.62
CA GLY A 11 -9.04 -16.28 -37.79
C GLY A 11 -8.70 -14.80 -37.75
N ASN A 12 -8.88 -14.11 -36.62
CA ASN A 12 -8.46 -12.73 -36.48
C ASN A 12 -6.93 -12.64 -36.48
N VAL A 13 -6.39 -11.66 -37.19
CA VAL A 13 -4.94 -11.52 -37.40
C VAL A 13 -4.35 -10.55 -36.37
N TYR A 14 -3.38 -11.04 -35.59
CA TYR A 14 -2.62 -10.28 -34.59
C TYR A 14 -1.42 -9.54 -35.19
N GLY A 15 -0.87 -10.06 -36.28
CA GLY A 15 0.27 -9.47 -36.96
C GLY A 15 0.80 -10.39 -38.05
N ALA A 16 1.59 -9.81 -38.95
CA ALA A 16 2.32 -10.56 -39.98
C ALA A 16 3.74 -10.85 -39.49
N PHE A 17 4.21 -12.07 -39.71
CA PHE A 17 5.60 -12.39 -39.44
C PHE A 17 6.51 -11.85 -40.54
N GLU A 18 7.67 -11.36 -40.15
CA GLU A 18 8.72 -10.86 -41.04
C GLU A 18 9.91 -11.84 -41.08
N PRO A 19 10.57 -12.01 -42.24
CA PRO A 19 11.73 -12.89 -42.36
C PRO A 19 12.96 -12.30 -41.66
N LEU A 20 13.57 -13.09 -40.76
CA LEU A 20 14.80 -12.78 -40.01
C LEU A 20 16.03 -13.56 -40.51
N GLY A 21 15.91 -14.24 -41.66
CA GLY A 21 16.93 -15.09 -42.27
C GLY A 21 16.33 -16.22 -43.12
N ARG A 22 17.16 -17.17 -43.56
CA ARG A 22 16.74 -18.27 -44.45
C ARG A 22 15.58 -19.11 -43.91
N ASP A 23 15.50 -19.31 -42.60
CA ASP A 23 14.50 -20.18 -41.95
C ASP A 23 13.99 -19.61 -40.62
N ARG A 24 14.04 -18.29 -40.45
CA ARG A 24 13.60 -17.63 -39.21
C ARG A 24 12.63 -16.51 -39.53
N TRP A 25 11.62 -16.40 -38.70
CA TRP A 25 10.56 -15.44 -38.81
C TRP A 25 10.33 -14.81 -37.44
N GLY A 26 10.04 -13.52 -37.40
CA GLY A 26 9.77 -12.77 -36.18
C GLY A 26 8.50 -11.96 -36.31
N LEU A 27 7.87 -11.67 -35.19
CA LEU A 27 6.75 -10.75 -35.10
C LEU A 27 6.92 -9.99 -33.78
N ASP A 28 6.96 -8.67 -33.88
CA ASP A 28 6.82 -7.80 -32.72
C ASP A 28 5.34 -7.50 -32.52
N LEU A 29 4.75 -8.12 -31.49
CA LEU A 29 3.36 -7.89 -31.11
C LEU A 29 3.32 -6.98 -29.89
N THR A 30 2.82 -5.77 -30.07
CA THR A 30 2.60 -4.84 -28.96
C THR A 30 1.33 -5.17 -28.19
N TRP A 31 1.27 -4.73 -26.93
CA TRP A 31 0.09 -4.85 -26.09
C TRP A 31 -1.16 -4.22 -26.74
N ALA A 32 -1.00 -3.01 -27.29
CA ALA A 32 -2.09 -2.29 -27.95
C ALA A 32 -2.61 -3.04 -29.20
N GLN A 33 -1.71 -3.65 -29.99
CA GLN A 33 -2.11 -4.48 -31.14
C GLN A 33 -2.89 -5.72 -30.68
N ALA A 34 -2.42 -6.40 -29.63
CA ALA A 34 -3.15 -7.54 -29.07
C ALA A 34 -4.54 -7.12 -28.55
N HIS A 35 -4.62 -5.97 -27.86
CA HIS A 35 -5.88 -5.41 -27.36
C HIS A 35 -6.86 -5.04 -28.48
N ALA A 36 -6.36 -4.45 -29.57
CA ALA A 36 -7.19 -4.04 -30.70
C ALA A 36 -7.87 -5.22 -31.41
N VAL A 37 -7.25 -6.42 -31.37
CA VAL A 37 -7.82 -7.64 -31.96
C VAL A 37 -8.80 -8.31 -31.03
N ALA A 38 -8.44 -8.45 -29.76
CA ALA A 38 -9.33 -8.95 -28.72
C ALA A 38 -9.10 -8.16 -27.43
N PRO A 39 -10.15 -7.75 -26.70
CA PRO A 39 -9.99 -7.02 -25.45
C PRO A 39 -9.12 -7.75 -24.43
N ILE A 40 -8.29 -6.98 -23.72
CA ILE A 40 -7.44 -7.49 -22.63
C ILE A 40 -8.10 -7.05 -21.34
N GLU A 41 -8.71 -8.00 -20.65
CA GLU A 41 -9.42 -7.80 -19.39
C GLU A 41 -9.20 -9.01 -18.48
N PHE A 42 -8.72 -8.75 -17.27
CA PHE A 42 -8.52 -9.77 -16.24
C PHE A 42 -8.37 -9.13 -14.86
N ALA A 43 -8.71 -9.88 -13.81
CA ALA A 43 -8.60 -9.45 -12.42
C ALA A 43 -7.14 -9.35 -11.94
N ASP A 44 -6.93 -8.65 -10.82
CA ASP A 44 -5.62 -8.48 -10.18
C ASP A 44 -4.87 -9.82 -10.03
N GLY A 45 -3.63 -9.85 -10.53
CA GLY A 45 -2.74 -11.02 -10.47
C GLY A 45 -3.16 -12.23 -11.33
N ALA A 46 -4.33 -12.22 -11.97
CA ALA A 46 -4.86 -13.37 -12.67
C ALA A 46 -4.22 -13.60 -14.05
N GLY A 47 -3.88 -12.52 -14.79
CA GLY A 47 -3.44 -12.57 -16.19
C GLY A 47 -4.48 -13.19 -17.16
N GLN A 48 -4.15 -13.24 -18.45
CA GLN A 48 -5.01 -13.84 -19.48
C GLN A 48 -4.18 -14.64 -20.48
N ASP A 49 -4.60 -15.86 -20.79
CA ASP A 49 -4.01 -16.67 -21.86
C ASP A 49 -4.79 -16.52 -23.17
N ARG A 50 -4.04 -16.46 -24.27
CA ARG A 50 -4.59 -16.51 -25.63
C ARG A 50 -4.02 -17.69 -26.39
N ALA A 51 -4.91 -18.55 -26.85
CA ALA A 51 -4.56 -19.63 -27.76
C ALA A 51 -4.52 -19.08 -29.20
N LEU A 52 -3.32 -18.95 -29.74
CA LEU A 52 -3.04 -18.42 -31.07
C LEU A 52 -2.43 -19.51 -31.97
N ARG A 53 -2.35 -19.22 -33.27
CA ARG A 53 -1.78 -20.05 -34.31
C ARG A 53 -0.84 -19.22 -35.17
N ALA A 54 0.41 -19.63 -35.27
CA ALA A 54 1.32 -19.12 -36.28
C ALA A 54 1.07 -19.89 -37.58
N VAL A 55 0.56 -19.20 -38.59
CA VAL A 55 0.11 -19.79 -39.86
C VAL A 55 1.03 -19.32 -40.98
N PHE A 56 1.55 -20.26 -41.78
CA PHE A 56 2.50 -20.00 -42.85
C PHE A 56 2.00 -20.61 -44.18
N PHE A 57 2.16 -19.88 -45.29
CA PHE A 57 1.76 -20.33 -46.63
C PHE A 57 2.96 -20.42 -47.58
N ASP A 58 3.18 -21.58 -48.21
CA ASP A 58 4.27 -21.76 -49.16
C ASP A 58 3.96 -21.10 -50.52
N GLU A 59 4.89 -21.20 -51.48
CA GLU A 59 4.72 -20.62 -52.83
C GLU A 59 3.56 -21.25 -53.62
N GLY A 60 3.15 -22.48 -53.26
CA GLY A 60 2.00 -23.18 -53.82
C GLY A 60 0.70 -22.95 -53.04
N GLY A 61 0.70 -22.08 -52.02
CA GLY A 61 -0.46 -21.80 -51.17
C GLY A 61 -0.79 -22.88 -50.14
N ARG A 62 0.09 -23.87 -49.94
CA ARG A 62 -0.10 -24.90 -48.91
C ARG A 62 0.14 -24.29 -47.52
N ARG A 63 -0.79 -24.57 -46.61
CA ARG A 63 -0.80 -24.07 -45.23
C ARG A 63 -0.04 -25.01 -44.29
N GLY A 64 0.87 -24.45 -43.51
CA GLY A 64 1.42 -25.05 -42.29
C GLY A 64 1.09 -24.18 -41.08
N GLU A 65 0.90 -24.78 -39.90
CA GLU A 65 0.62 -24.02 -38.68
C GLU A 65 1.19 -24.65 -37.42
N ALA A 66 1.41 -23.81 -36.40
CA ALA A 66 1.81 -24.22 -35.06
C ALA A 66 1.01 -23.45 -34.01
N ALA A 67 0.63 -24.12 -32.93
CA ALA A 67 -0.04 -23.49 -31.79
C ALA A 67 0.95 -22.62 -31.01
N VAL A 68 0.49 -21.44 -30.59
CA VAL A 68 1.24 -20.48 -29.77
C VAL A 68 0.33 -20.07 -28.63
N THR A 69 0.84 -20.08 -27.38
CA THR A 69 0.10 -19.52 -26.25
C THR A 69 0.75 -18.20 -25.86
N LEU A 70 -0.03 -17.12 -25.89
CA LEU A 70 0.40 -15.80 -25.43
C LEU A 70 -0.21 -15.54 -24.05
N ARG A 71 0.65 -15.44 -23.03
CA ARG A 71 0.26 -15.06 -21.67
C ARG A 71 0.41 -13.54 -21.51
N LEU A 72 -0.69 -12.87 -21.23
CA LEU A 72 -0.75 -11.44 -20.92
C LEU A 72 -0.83 -11.22 -19.41
N THR A 73 -0.04 -10.30 -18.87
CA THR A 73 0.00 -10.00 -17.43
C THR A 73 0.21 -8.51 -17.18
N CYS A 74 -0.28 -8.03 -16.02
CA CYS A 74 -0.04 -6.69 -15.49
C CYS A 74 0.70 -6.75 -14.14
N GLY A 75 1.57 -7.76 -13.97
CA GLY A 75 2.19 -8.04 -12.67
C GLY A 75 1.14 -8.41 -11.62
N ALA A 76 1.11 -7.67 -10.51
CA ALA A 76 0.09 -7.83 -9.46
C ALA A 76 -1.25 -7.17 -9.80
N SER A 77 -1.31 -6.29 -10.79
CA SER A 77 -2.54 -5.60 -11.21
C SER A 77 -3.39 -6.43 -12.16
N GLY A 78 -4.62 -6.00 -12.37
CA GLY A 78 -5.53 -6.45 -13.41
C GLY A 78 -5.35 -5.62 -14.68
N ALA A 79 -6.13 -5.97 -15.70
CA ALA A 79 -6.25 -5.18 -16.92
C ALA A 79 -7.71 -4.77 -17.11
N CYS A 80 -7.94 -3.48 -17.39
CA CYS A 80 -9.24 -2.93 -17.71
C CYS A 80 -9.15 -2.16 -19.02
N ALA A 81 -9.91 -2.58 -20.03
CA ALA A 81 -9.85 -2.02 -21.38
C ALA A 81 -8.40 -1.91 -21.92
N GLY A 82 -7.56 -2.90 -21.62
CA GLY A 82 -6.16 -2.89 -22.05
C GLY A 82 -5.23 -1.97 -21.26
N GLU A 83 -5.67 -1.36 -20.15
CA GLU A 83 -4.79 -0.64 -19.23
C GLU A 83 -4.53 -1.48 -17.98
N CYS A 84 -3.27 -1.54 -17.54
CA CYS A 84 -2.95 -2.18 -16.27
C CYS A 84 -3.41 -1.29 -15.12
N VAL A 85 -4.39 -1.76 -14.35
CA VAL A 85 -5.00 -1.01 -13.24
C VAL A 85 -5.06 -1.85 -11.98
N GLN A 86 -4.82 -1.21 -10.84
CA GLN A 86 -4.87 -1.84 -9.53
C GLN A 86 -6.30 -1.74 -9.01
N THR A 87 -7.09 -2.79 -9.21
CA THR A 87 -8.52 -2.73 -8.83
C THR A 87 -8.73 -2.68 -7.32
N ASP A 88 -7.70 -2.96 -6.53
CA ASP A 88 -7.73 -2.84 -5.09
C ASP A 88 -7.68 -1.40 -4.55
N ARG A 89 -7.26 -0.42 -5.37
CA ARG A 89 -7.03 0.96 -4.92
C ARG A 89 -7.34 2.06 -5.96
N ASP A 90 -7.57 1.71 -7.22
CA ASP A 90 -7.98 2.70 -8.23
C ASP A 90 -9.45 3.05 -8.04
N VAL A 91 -9.71 4.32 -7.71
CA VAL A 91 -11.06 4.86 -7.47
C VAL A 91 -12.00 4.74 -8.68
N ARG A 92 -11.46 4.56 -9.90
CA ARG A 92 -12.24 4.39 -11.14
C ARG A 92 -12.42 2.92 -11.54
N HIS A 93 -11.73 2.00 -10.88
CA HIS A 93 -11.74 0.55 -11.16
C HIS A 93 -11.83 -0.30 -9.89
N CYS A 94 -12.57 0.17 -8.87
CA CYS A 94 -12.56 -0.42 -7.55
C CYS A 94 -13.27 -1.76 -7.47
N GLY A 95 -12.52 -2.82 -7.15
CA GLY A 95 -13.01 -4.20 -7.13
C GLY A 95 -13.29 -4.79 -8.52
N GLY A 96 -13.17 -4.00 -9.58
CA GLY A 96 -13.44 -4.42 -10.94
C GLY A 96 -13.41 -3.28 -11.95
N CYS A 97 -13.29 -3.63 -13.22
CA CYS A 97 -13.17 -2.65 -14.29
C CYS A 97 -14.39 -1.73 -14.41
N GLY A 98 -14.13 -0.41 -14.41
CA GLY A 98 -15.16 0.62 -14.58
C GLY A 98 -16.05 0.84 -13.36
N VAL A 99 -15.80 0.13 -12.25
CA VAL A 99 -16.48 0.37 -10.98
C VAL A 99 -15.84 1.60 -10.35
N SER A 100 -16.55 2.73 -10.37
CA SER A 100 -16.08 3.96 -9.75
C SER A 100 -16.71 4.16 -8.37
N CYS A 101 -15.92 4.66 -7.43
CA CYS A 101 -16.44 5.04 -6.11
C CYS A 101 -17.17 6.38 -6.14
N ASP A 102 -18.09 6.57 -5.21
CA ASP A 102 -18.83 7.82 -5.09
C ASP A 102 -17.94 8.96 -4.56
N PRO A 103 -18.29 10.23 -4.80
CA PRO A 103 -17.55 11.35 -4.22
C PRO A 103 -17.44 11.25 -2.70
N GLY A 104 -16.20 11.34 -2.18
CA GLY A 104 -15.91 11.16 -0.75
C GLY A 104 -15.57 9.73 -0.34
N GLU A 105 -15.56 8.78 -1.28
CA GLU A 105 -15.10 7.42 -1.05
C GLU A 105 -13.73 7.17 -1.69
N ALA A 106 -12.92 6.38 -0.99
CA ALA A 106 -11.69 5.82 -1.54
C ALA A 106 -11.91 4.36 -1.92
N CYS A 107 -11.12 3.86 -2.87
CA CYS A 107 -11.03 2.43 -3.10
C CYS A 107 -10.06 1.82 -2.09
N GLN A 108 -10.57 0.99 -1.18
CA GLN A 108 -9.77 0.37 -0.12
C GLN A 108 -9.94 -1.15 -0.17
N GLY A 109 -8.91 -1.86 -0.62
CA GLY A 109 -8.95 -3.31 -0.77
C GLY A 109 -10.00 -3.78 -1.77
N GLY A 110 -10.27 -2.98 -2.81
CA GLY A 110 -11.25 -3.30 -3.86
C GLY A 110 -12.71 -3.04 -3.48
N ALA A 111 -12.95 -2.31 -2.40
CA ALA A 111 -14.28 -1.85 -2.02
C ALA A 111 -14.30 -0.31 -1.90
N CYS A 112 -15.36 0.30 -2.41
CA CYS A 112 -15.61 1.72 -2.20
C CYS A 112 -16.12 1.93 -0.78
N ALA A 113 -15.43 2.82 -0.05
CA ALA A 113 -15.82 3.19 1.30
C ALA A 113 -15.34 4.61 1.61
N ALA A 114 -16.13 5.34 2.39
CA ALA A 114 -15.64 6.54 3.05
C ALA A 114 -14.44 6.18 3.94
N PRO A 115 -13.31 6.88 3.85
CA PRO A 115 -12.19 6.64 4.76
C PRO A 115 -12.65 6.80 6.21
N GLY A 116 -12.28 5.84 7.05
CA GLY A 116 -12.55 5.94 8.49
C GLY A 116 -11.68 7.00 9.19
N THR A 117 -11.70 7.00 10.52
CA THR A 117 -10.83 7.85 11.34
C THR A 117 -9.93 6.98 12.21
N VAL A 118 -8.65 7.33 12.25
CA VAL A 118 -7.70 6.86 13.26
C VAL A 118 -6.99 8.06 13.86
N ILE A 119 -6.41 7.89 15.04
CA ILE A 119 -5.64 8.91 15.74
C ILE A 119 -4.29 8.33 16.16
N VAL A 120 -3.27 9.17 16.26
CA VAL A 120 -2.01 8.81 16.92
C VAL A 120 -2.29 8.64 18.41
N SER A 121 -1.95 7.47 18.95
CA SER A 121 -2.20 7.13 20.36
C SER A 121 -0.94 6.96 21.19
N GLU A 122 0.17 6.61 20.55
CA GLU A 122 1.47 6.41 21.19
C GLU A 122 2.59 6.56 20.16
N PHE A 123 3.76 7.05 20.56
CA PHE A 123 4.96 7.09 19.73
C PHE A 123 6.24 7.03 20.57
N MET A 124 7.29 6.42 20.02
CA MET A 124 8.63 6.34 20.62
C MET A 124 9.65 7.03 19.70
N PRO A 125 10.08 8.26 20.01
CA PRO A 125 11.13 8.93 19.25
C PRO A 125 12.54 8.49 19.66
N ASP A 126 12.78 8.23 20.95
CA ASP A 126 14.12 7.99 21.50
C ASP A 126 14.22 6.59 22.15
N PRO A 127 14.27 5.48 21.37
CA PRO A 127 14.43 4.14 21.93
C PRO A 127 15.82 3.97 22.60
N ARG A 128 15.87 3.24 23.73
CA ARG A 128 17.14 2.94 24.44
C ARG A 128 17.71 1.55 24.15
N VAL A 129 16.87 0.62 23.75
CA VAL A 129 17.26 -0.80 23.58
C VAL A 129 18.01 -1.02 22.26
N VAL A 130 17.60 -0.31 21.22
CA VAL A 130 18.21 -0.31 19.88
C VAL A 130 18.29 1.15 19.38
N THR A 131 18.91 1.37 18.23
CA THR A 131 19.02 2.73 17.67
C THR A 131 17.67 3.26 17.19
N ASP A 132 17.55 4.58 17.09
CA ASP A 132 16.35 5.27 16.56
C ASP A 132 15.93 4.69 15.21
N ASN A 133 16.90 4.45 14.32
CA ASN A 133 16.69 3.84 13.00
C ASN A 133 16.02 2.45 13.00
N ASP A 134 15.99 1.78 14.15
CA ASP A 134 15.44 0.43 14.32
C ASP A 134 14.26 0.38 15.32
N GLY A 135 14.28 1.23 16.35
CA GLY A 135 13.37 1.13 17.50
C GLY A 135 12.25 2.16 17.57
N GLU A 136 12.23 3.13 16.67
CA GLU A 136 11.13 4.08 16.57
C GLU A 136 9.84 3.40 16.12
N TYR A 137 8.72 3.85 16.70
CA TYR A 137 7.40 3.40 16.30
C TYR A 137 6.34 4.49 16.48
N ILE A 138 5.29 4.35 15.68
CA ILE A 138 4.04 5.10 15.76
C ILE A 138 2.92 4.10 16.01
N GLU A 139 2.03 4.38 16.94
CA GLU A 139 0.79 3.65 17.15
C GLU A 139 -0.40 4.49 16.71
N LEU A 140 -1.28 3.87 15.90
CA LEU A 140 -2.57 4.45 15.54
C LEU A 140 -3.70 3.67 16.22
N HIS A 141 -4.68 4.40 16.73
CA HIS A 141 -5.89 3.88 17.33
C HIS A 141 -7.12 4.20 16.48
N ASN A 142 -8.01 3.23 16.32
CA ASN A 142 -9.32 3.44 15.75
C ASN A 142 -10.36 3.67 16.86
N PRO A 143 -10.78 4.93 17.14
CA PRO A 143 -11.80 5.20 18.16
C PRO A 143 -13.23 4.86 17.71
N GLY A 144 -13.42 4.51 16.43
CA GLY A 144 -14.72 4.27 15.81
C GLY A 144 -15.29 2.86 16.04
N GLY A 145 -16.54 2.70 15.59
CA GLY A 145 -17.29 1.44 15.67
C GLY A 145 -17.14 0.52 14.45
N ALA A 146 -16.46 0.96 13.39
CA ALA A 146 -16.22 0.19 12.17
C ALA A 146 -14.72 -0.01 11.96
N ALA A 147 -14.34 -1.09 11.27
CA ALA A 147 -12.94 -1.33 10.93
C ALA A 147 -12.45 -0.30 9.91
N VAL A 148 -11.19 0.12 10.02
CA VAL A 148 -10.56 1.06 9.10
C VAL A 148 -9.39 0.37 8.40
N ASN A 149 -9.41 0.32 7.06
CA ASN A 149 -8.27 -0.13 6.28
C ASN A 149 -7.37 1.07 5.97
N LEU A 150 -6.11 0.99 6.39
CA LEU A 150 -5.11 2.04 6.19
C LEU A 150 -4.39 1.94 4.85
N GLN A 151 -4.70 0.97 3.98
CA GLN A 151 -4.12 0.91 2.63
C GLN A 151 -4.33 2.23 1.88
N GLY A 152 -3.25 2.76 1.31
CA GLY A 152 -3.21 4.04 0.59
C GLY A 152 -3.14 5.27 1.48
N TRP A 153 -3.08 5.12 2.81
CA TRP A 153 -2.91 6.25 3.72
C TRP A 153 -1.45 6.68 3.77
N THR A 154 -1.23 7.99 3.92
CA THR A 154 0.10 8.60 4.02
C THR A 154 0.36 9.02 5.46
N ILE A 155 1.49 8.61 6.02
CA ILE A 155 1.86 8.87 7.42
C ILE A 155 3.32 9.32 7.49
N GLY A 156 3.62 10.33 8.29
CA GLY A 156 4.97 10.87 8.44
C GLY A 156 4.99 12.34 8.85
N GLU A 157 6.11 13.01 8.59
CA GLU A 157 6.29 14.43 8.88
C GLU A 157 5.46 15.31 7.93
N LEU A 158 4.76 16.30 8.48
CA LEU A 158 3.79 17.12 7.75
C LEU A 158 4.41 17.92 6.60
N ALA A 159 5.55 18.59 6.84
CA ALA A 159 6.20 19.40 5.84
C ALA A 159 6.74 18.54 4.69
N ASP A 160 7.27 17.35 4.98
CA ASP A 160 7.76 16.40 3.98
C ASP A 160 6.61 15.79 3.16
N ILE A 161 5.47 15.48 3.79
CA ILE A 161 4.23 15.08 3.08
C ILE A 161 3.79 16.19 2.12
N GLN A 162 3.80 17.45 2.57
CA GLN A 162 3.41 18.60 1.75
C GLN A 162 4.41 18.87 0.61
N ALA A 163 5.70 18.60 0.84
CA ALA A 163 6.74 18.70 -0.19
C ALA A 163 6.71 17.52 -1.18
N GLY A 164 6.13 16.39 -0.79
CA GLY A 164 6.11 15.16 -1.59
C GLY A 164 7.45 14.42 -1.62
N GLU A 165 8.38 14.79 -0.74
CA GLU A 165 9.68 14.16 -0.56
C GLU A 165 10.10 14.22 0.91
N GLY A 166 10.83 13.21 1.40
CA GLY A 166 11.35 13.20 2.77
C GLY A 166 10.78 12.08 3.62
N ASP A 167 10.50 12.39 4.89
CA ASP A 167 10.26 11.46 5.98
C ASP A 167 8.78 11.08 6.14
N PHE A 168 8.25 10.37 5.14
CA PHE A 168 6.91 9.80 5.17
C PHE A 168 6.83 8.50 4.37
N PHE A 169 5.72 7.77 4.55
CA PHE A 169 5.43 6.57 3.78
C PHE A 169 3.95 6.47 3.42
N VAL A 170 3.67 5.66 2.40
CA VAL A 170 2.32 5.21 2.06
C VAL A 170 2.17 3.76 2.51
N VAL A 171 1.02 3.43 3.09
CA VAL A 171 0.69 2.05 3.43
C VAL A 171 0.29 1.31 2.14
N GLU A 172 1.17 0.46 1.63
CA GLU A 172 1.01 -0.14 0.29
C GLU A 172 0.13 -1.40 0.29
N ALA A 173 -0.05 -2.02 1.45
CA ALA A 173 -0.80 -3.27 1.62
C ALA A 173 -1.98 -3.08 2.59
N PRO A 174 -3.01 -3.95 2.53
CA PRO A 174 -4.11 -3.94 3.49
C PRO A 174 -3.62 -3.97 4.94
N LEU A 175 -4.01 -2.96 5.72
CA LEU A 175 -3.72 -2.83 7.14
C LEU A 175 -5.00 -2.44 7.86
N VAL A 176 -5.70 -3.44 8.38
CA VAL A 176 -7.05 -3.26 8.96
C VAL A 176 -6.95 -3.07 10.47
N VAL A 177 -7.41 -1.90 10.94
CA VAL A 177 -7.55 -1.60 12.36
C VAL A 177 -9.00 -1.86 12.77
N ALA A 178 -9.22 -2.87 13.59
CA ALA A 178 -10.54 -3.21 14.12
C ALA A 178 -11.17 -2.05 14.91
N PRO A 179 -12.50 -2.03 15.09
CA PRO A 179 -13.16 -1.06 15.99
C PRO A 179 -12.53 -1.06 17.38
N GLY A 180 -12.16 0.11 17.90
CA GLY A 180 -11.45 0.24 19.18
C GLY A 180 -10.03 -0.34 19.21
N GLY A 181 -9.54 -0.82 18.07
CA GLY A 181 -8.24 -1.48 17.93
C GLY A 181 -7.08 -0.51 17.82
N TYR A 182 -5.88 -1.09 17.80
CA TYR A 182 -4.60 -0.41 17.68
C TYR A 182 -3.77 -1.08 16.58
N THR A 183 -2.93 -0.31 15.91
CA THR A 183 -1.92 -0.82 15.00
C THR A 183 -0.59 -0.15 15.27
N ILE A 184 0.47 -0.94 15.30
CA ILE A 184 1.84 -0.50 15.53
C ILE A 184 2.58 -0.48 14.20
N ILE A 185 3.12 0.67 13.84
CA ILE A 185 3.97 0.87 12.68
C ILE A 185 5.38 1.12 13.18
N ALA A 186 6.32 0.25 12.80
CA ALA A 186 7.72 0.32 13.26
C ALA A 186 8.68 0.25 12.07
N ARG A 187 9.98 0.42 12.36
CA ARG A 187 11.06 0.31 11.36
C ARG A 187 11.32 -1.12 10.87
N SER A 188 10.93 -2.12 11.65
CA SER A 188 11.12 -3.54 11.36
C SER A 188 9.98 -4.36 11.98
N LEU A 189 9.58 -5.44 11.28
CA LEU A 189 8.64 -6.44 11.82
C LEU A 189 9.33 -7.48 12.72
N ASP A 190 10.66 -7.57 12.71
CA ASP A 190 11.40 -8.52 13.53
C ASP A 190 11.61 -7.97 14.96
N PRO A 191 10.99 -8.58 15.99
CA PRO A 191 11.13 -8.13 17.37
C PRO A 191 12.57 -8.17 17.88
N ALA A 192 13.45 -8.99 17.27
CA ALA A 192 14.84 -9.06 17.66
C ALA A 192 15.64 -7.81 17.28
N THR A 193 15.15 -7.02 16.31
CA THR A 193 15.84 -5.83 15.80
C THR A 193 15.16 -4.51 16.19
N ASN A 194 13.86 -4.52 16.47
CA ASN A 194 13.08 -3.30 16.77
C ASN A 194 12.89 -3.00 18.27
N GLY A 195 13.69 -3.60 19.14
CA GLY A 195 13.55 -3.44 20.59
C GLY A 195 12.39 -4.23 21.21
N GLY A 196 11.92 -5.29 20.55
CA GLY A 196 10.93 -6.24 21.10
C GLY A 196 9.47 -5.89 20.81
N LEU A 197 9.20 -5.03 19.84
CA LEU A 197 7.86 -4.66 19.41
C LEU A 197 7.26 -5.75 18.52
N ALA A 198 6.02 -6.15 18.81
CA ALA A 198 5.18 -6.94 17.92
C ALA A 198 4.46 -5.99 16.93
N ALA A 199 5.20 -5.47 15.95
CA ALA A 199 4.67 -4.51 14.98
C ALA A 199 3.69 -5.15 13.99
N ASN A 200 2.71 -4.37 13.52
CA ASN A 200 1.73 -4.79 12.51
C ASN A 200 2.16 -4.42 11.09
N TYR A 201 2.95 -3.34 10.95
CA TYR A 201 3.44 -2.84 9.67
C TYR A 201 4.87 -2.33 9.82
N ALA A 202 5.69 -2.54 8.80
CA ALA A 202 7.04 -1.97 8.73
C ALA A 202 7.10 -0.87 7.68
N ALA A 203 7.62 0.28 8.07
CA ALA A 203 7.80 1.44 7.22
C ALA A 203 9.12 2.13 7.52
N ARG A 204 9.61 2.91 6.54
CA ARG A 204 10.73 3.81 6.75
C ARG A 204 10.18 5.20 7.05
N PHE A 205 10.39 5.64 8.28
CA PHE A 205 10.20 7.00 8.76
C PHE A 205 11.27 7.27 9.84
N SER A 206 11.34 8.49 10.38
CA SER A 206 12.12 8.84 11.55
C SER A 206 11.29 9.74 12.47
N LEU A 207 11.65 9.83 13.75
CA LEU A 207 11.00 10.72 14.70
C LEU A 207 12.07 11.52 15.43
N ARG A 208 12.06 12.85 15.32
CA ARG A 208 13.10 13.64 15.98
C ARG A 208 13.00 13.55 17.50
N ASN A 209 14.15 13.41 18.16
CA ASN A 209 14.35 13.55 19.61
C ASN A 209 14.27 15.02 20.03
N GLY A 210 13.18 15.70 19.66
CA GLY A 210 12.97 17.13 19.85
C GLY A 210 11.55 17.51 19.44
N GLU A 211 11.42 18.61 18.72
CA GLU A 211 10.16 19.00 18.09
C GLU A 211 10.02 18.30 16.73
N ASP A 212 8.85 17.73 16.47
CA ASP A 212 8.51 17.12 15.19
C ASP A 212 7.00 17.02 14.98
N THR A 213 6.58 16.49 13.82
CA THR A 213 5.18 16.19 13.53
C THR A 213 4.94 14.75 13.11
N ILE A 214 3.79 14.21 13.49
CA ILE A 214 3.23 12.97 12.97
C ILE A 214 1.87 13.30 12.36
N ALA A 215 1.81 13.38 11.05
CA ALA A 215 0.59 13.64 10.29
C ALA A 215 0.06 12.34 9.67
N VAL A 216 -1.27 12.23 9.61
CA VAL A 216 -1.99 11.09 9.03
C VAL A 216 -2.97 11.62 7.99
N PHE A 217 -2.79 11.21 6.74
CA PHE A 217 -3.67 11.57 5.62
C PHE A 217 -4.34 10.33 5.04
N ASN A 218 -5.64 10.45 4.72
CA ASN A 218 -6.37 9.39 4.03
C ASN A 218 -6.05 9.37 2.52
N PRO A 219 -6.52 8.35 1.76
CA PRO A 219 -6.24 8.25 0.32
C PRO A 219 -6.88 9.34 -0.53
N LEU A 220 -7.79 10.15 0.03
CA LEU A 220 -8.39 11.31 -0.62
C LEU A 220 -7.56 12.59 -0.43
N GLY A 221 -6.45 12.51 0.31
CA GLY A 221 -5.58 13.64 0.62
C GLY A 221 -6.11 14.52 1.77
N GLU A 222 -7.06 14.03 2.55
CA GLU A 222 -7.60 14.75 3.71
C GLU A 222 -6.76 14.43 4.95
N GLN A 223 -6.38 15.45 5.71
CA GLN A 223 -5.69 15.27 6.99
C GLN A 223 -6.67 14.71 8.01
N VAL A 224 -6.43 13.48 8.46
CA VAL A 224 -7.25 12.77 9.44
C VAL A 224 -6.80 13.10 10.85
N ASP A 225 -5.48 13.17 11.07
CA ASP A 225 -4.89 13.48 12.37
C ASP A 225 -3.54 14.19 12.22
N LEU A 226 -3.14 14.95 13.23
CA LEU A 226 -1.84 15.61 13.30
C LEU A 226 -1.42 15.82 14.75
N VAL A 227 -0.30 15.20 15.12
CA VAL A 227 0.36 15.46 16.40
C VAL A 227 1.66 16.21 16.16
N ALA A 228 1.70 17.49 16.53
CA ALA A 228 2.92 18.26 16.61
C ALA A 228 3.48 18.13 18.04
N TYR A 229 4.51 17.32 18.22
CA TYR A 229 5.03 16.99 19.54
C TYR A 229 6.31 17.76 19.86
N ASP A 230 6.54 17.94 21.16
CA ASP A 230 7.75 18.47 21.75
C ASP A 230 8.10 17.69 23.03
N ALA A 231 9.12 18.12 23.78
CA ALA A 231 9.51 17.49 25.03
C ALA A 231 8.41 17.49 26.13
N GLY A 232 7.38 18.35 25.99
CA GLY A 232 6.23 18.44 26.90
C GLY A 232 5.25 17.26 26.79
N PHE A 233 5.36 16.43 25.75
CA PHE A 233 4.52 15.25 25.57
C PHE A 233 4.90 14.08 26.49
N GLY A 234 6.02 14.20 27.20
CA GLY A 234 6.43 13.25 28.24
C GLY A 234 7.20 12.03 27.73
N TRP A 235 7.56 11.99 26.46
CA TRP A 235 8.57 11.04 25.96
C TRP A 235 9.94 11.38 26.57
N ALA A 236 10.81 10.38 26.63
CA ALA A 236 12.20 10.50 27.03
C ALA A 236 12.98 9.29 26.46
N ALA A 237 14.30 9.26 26.62
CA ALA A 237 15.10 8.09 26.28
C ALA A 237 14.53 6.80 26.89
N GLY A 238 14.05 5.90 26.04
CA GLY A 238 13.40 4.64 26.35
C GLY A 238 11.98 4.77 26.89
N VAL A 239 11.30 5.89 26.69
CA VAL A 239 9.94 6.14 27.16
C VAL A 239 9.11 6.73 26.04
N ALA A 240 8.12 5.97 25.57
CA ALA A 240 7.15 6.47 24.60
C ALA A 240 6.24 7.54 25.23
N ALA A 241 5.81 8.50 24.42
CA ALA A 241 4.68 9.35 24.75
C ALA A 241 3.40 8.62 24.35
N HIS A 242 2.41 8.58 25.24
CA HIS A 242 1.10 7.98 24.97
C HIS A 242 -0.03 8.86 25.50
N LEU A 243 -1.24 8.62 24.99
CA LEU A 243 -2.45 9.29 25.45
C LEU A 243 -2.80 8.89 26.89
N ARG A 244 -2.94 9.90 27.76
CA ARG A 244 -3.37 9.76 29.15
C ARG A 244 -4.66 8.94 29.24
N PRO A 245 -4.80 8.08 30.25
CA PRO A 245 -6.09 7.48 30.57
C PRO A 245 -7.16 8.57 30.77
N GLY A 246 -8.23 8.51 29.98
CA GLY A 246 -9.33 9.49 30.02
C GLY A 246 -9.15 10.72 29.12
N ALA A 247 -8.06 10.83 28.36
CA ALA A 247 -7.95 11.81 27.28
C ALA A 247 -9.03 11.59 26.21
N GLN A 248 -9.41 12.67 25.52
CA GLN A 248 -10.34 12.59 24.39
C GLN A 248 -9.67 11.87 23.22
N ARG A 249 -10.25 10.75 22.78
CA ARG A 249 -9.76 9.95 21.65
C ARG A 249 -10.38 10.41 20.33
N THR A 250 -10.08 11.65 19.99
CA THR A 250 -10.50 12.32 18.74
C THR A 250 -9.27 12.99 18.13
N PRO A 251 -9.24 13.27 16.82
CA PRO A 251 -8.11 13.97 16.19
C PRO A 251 -7.69 15.22 16.97
N ALA A 252 -8.57 16.22 17.09
CA ALA A 252 -8.26 17.43 17.89
C ALA A 252 -8.04 17.19 19.41
N GLY A 253 -8.34 15.98 19.91
CA GLY A 253 -8.22 15.64 21.33
C GLY A 253 -6.80 15.27 21.73
N ASN A 254 -5.96 14.90 20.76
CA ASN A 254 -4.56 14.54 20.98
C ASN A 254 -3.56 15.65 20.55
N ASP A 255 -4.02 16.82 20.09
CA ASP A 255 -3.12 17.89 19.64
C ASP A 255 -2.27 18.51 20.77
N GLY A 256 -2.81 18.55 21.99
CA GLY A 256 -2.19 19.27 23.11
C GLY A 256 -1.41 18.37 24.05
N ALA A 257 -0.21 18.79 24.49
CA ALA A 257 0.63 18.06 25.44
C ALA A 257 -0.08 17.61 26.74
N ALA A 258 -1.14 18.31 27.16
CA ALA A 258 -1.97 17.92 28.31
C ALA A 258 -2.74 16.60 28.12
N ALA A 259 -2.87 16.11 26.89
CA ALA A 259 -3.43 14.79 26.59
C ALA A 259 -2.40 13.66 26.71
N TRP A 260 -1.10 13.98 26.85
CA TRP A 260 0.00 13.03 26.75
C TRP A 260 0.79 12.88 28.05
N CYS A 261 1.40 11.72 28.24
CA CYS A 261 2.41 11.51 29.27
C CYS A 261 3.38 10.39 28.88
N GLY A 262 4.46 10.26 29.64
CA GLY A 262 5.40 9.16 29.48
C GLY A 262 4.80 7.83 29.89
N ALA A 263 5.09 6.78 29.12
CA ALA A 263 4.60 5.45 29.37
C ALA A 263 5.27 4.80 30.61
N PRO A 264 4.48 4.19 31.52
CA PRO A 264 5.02 3.57 32.72
C PRO A 264 5.45 2.11 32.50
N ASP A 265 4.81 1.40 31.58
CA ASP A 265 4.90 -0.05 31.47
C ASP A 265 6.10 -0.45 30.57
N PRO A 266 6.94 -1.42 30.98
CA PRO A 266 8.01 -1.91 30.13
C PRO A 266 7.45 -2.76 28.98
N TYR A 267 8.09 -2.70 27.81
CA TYR A 267 7.85 -3.63 26.71
C TYR A 267 9.17 -4.20 26.18
N GLY A 268 9.09 -5.37 25.54
CA GLY A 268 10.26 -6.03 24.95
C GLY A 268 11.35 -6.36 25.97
N PRO A 269 12.56 -6.72 25.50
CA PRO A 269 13.74 -6.83 26.35
C PRO A 269 14.32 -5.45 26.67
N GLY A 270 14.76 -5.22 27.91
CA GLY A 270 15.47 -4.00 28.30
C GLY A 270 14.59 -2.94 28.97
N ASP A 271 14.97 -1.67 28.79
CA ASP A 271 14.44 -0.54 29.58
C ASP A 271 13.39 0.31 28.84
N ASN A 272 13.00 -0.08 27.61
CA ASN A 272 11.98 0.64 26.86
C ASN A 272 10.61 0.52 27.55
N ARG A 273 9.85 1.61 27.55
CA ARG A 273 8.52 1.72 28.14
C ARG A 273 7.50 2.25 27.15
N GLY A 274 6.31 1.68 27.20
CA GLY A 274 5.23 1.88 26.25
C GLY A 274 4.02 1.02 26.58
N SER A 275 2.92 1.23 25.87
CA SER A 275 1.72 0.39 25.89
C SER A 275 1.34 -0.16 24.50
N PRO A 276 2.31 -0.60 23.66
CA PRO A 276 2.03 -0.95 22.28
C PRO A 276 0.94 -2.03 22.15
N GLY A 277 -0.08 -1.73 21.35
CA GLY A 277 -1.24 -2.55 21.07
C GLY A 277 -2.38 -2.42 22.09
N ALA A 278 -2.28 -1.50 23.07
CA ALA A 278 -3.25 -1.38 24.13
C ALA A 278 -3.36 0.04 24.69
N GLN A 279 -4.49 0.35 25.32
CA GLN A 279 -4.60 1.56 26.12
C GLN A 279 -3.67 1.50 27.33
N ALA A 280 -2.83 2.54 27.49
CA ALA A 280 -2.02 2.72 28.69
C ALA A 280 -2.85 2.80 29.97
N ARG A 281 -2.24 2.34 31.08
CA ARG A 281 -2.89 2.23 32.39
C ARG A 281 -2.58 3.39 33.34
N GLY A 282 -1.62 4.24 33.00
CA GLY A 282 -1.17 5.34 33.86
C GLY A 282 -0.10 6.20 33.20
N CYS A 283 0.42 7.16 33.96
CA CYS A 283 1.52 8.02 33.55
C CYS A 283 2.73 7.80 34.47
N ARG A 284 3.92 7.92 33.90
CA ARG A 284 5.18 7.98 34.64
C ARG A 284 5.39 9.34 35.32
#